data_AF-A0AA96GNN0-F1
#
_entry.id   AF-A0AA96GNN0-F1
#
_cell.length_a   1.000
_cell.length_b   1.000
_cell.length_c   1.000
_cell.angle_alpha   90.00
_cell.angle_beta   90.00
_cell.angle_gamma   90.00
#
_symmetry.space_group_name_H-M   'P 1'
#
loop_
_entity.id
_entity.type
_entity.pdbx_description
1 polymer ?
#
loop_
_entity_poly.entity_id
_entity_poly.type
_entity_poly.pdbx_seq_one_letter_code
_entity_poly.pdbx_strand_id
1 'polypeptide(L)'
;MGCRRPWVAPCIWALTGLVIATLAWASPIYTEALWAPGDLSRHHTDIAGCLSCHEPFRGATPQKCLACHTLETFQSRSEPDVRQLHQEANQSGQACLVCHTEHRGVLTAITIGRVKNPHGELIFRATGATSCSDCHVIKGGTGQQDGTLLHNSYVERLILKGEGAHRPGHFAKCLKCHRGGQLEVDDEDKDDEDD
;
A
#
# COMPACT_ATOMS: atom_id res chain seq x y z
N MET A 1 -39.76 -30.44 -13.68
CA MET A 1 -38.42 -30.82 -13.14
C MET A 1 -37.51 -31.13 -14.32
N GLY A 2 -36.64 -30.20 -14.70
CA GLY A 2 -35.83 -30.30 -15.92
C GLY A 2 -34.71 -31.34 -15.78
N CYS A 3 -34.71 -32.33 -16.67
CA CYS A 3 -33.67 -33.36 -16.75
C CYS A 3 -32.37 -32.71 -17.25
N ARG A 4 -31.38 -32.51 -16.37
CA ARG A 4 -30.06 -32.03 -16.80
C ARG A 4 -29.39 -33.10 -17.65
N ARG A 5 -28.80 -32.70 -18.78
CA ARG A 5 -28.10 -33.60 -19.70
C ARG A 5 -26.98 -34.36 -18.96
N PRO A 6 -26.77 -35.66 -19.22
CA PRO A 6 -25.89 -36.53 -18.42
C PRO A 6 -24.42 -36.10 -18.42
N TRP A 7 -23.98 -35.30 -19.39
CA TRP A 7 -22.61 -34.77 -19.49
C TRP A 7 -22.39 -33.49 -18.68
N VAL A 8 -23.42 -32.83 -18.17
CA VAL A 8 -23.28 -31.57 -17.43
C VAL A 8 -22.57 -31.80 -16.09
N ALA A 9 -22.94 -32.85 -15.36
CA ALA A 9 -22.32 -33.19 -14.09
C ALA A 9 -20.81 -33.50 -14.20
N PRO A 10 -20.34 -34.40 -15.10
CA PRO A 10 -18.91 -34.67 -15.24
C PRO A 10 -18.12 -33.43 -15.71
N CYS A 11 -18.69 -32.58 -16.56
CA CYS A 11 -18.03 -31.31 -16.93
C CYS A 11 -17.87 -30.37 -15.73
N ILE A 12 -18.89 -30.24 -14.87
CA ILE A 12 -18.79 -29.43 -13.64
C ILE A 12 -17.70 -29.98 -12.73
N TRP A 13 -17.64 -31.30 -12.51
CA TRP A 13 -16.61 -31.91 -11.67
C TRP A 13 -15.20 -31.76 -12.23
N ALA A 14 -15.03 -31.92 -13.54
CA ALA A 14 -13.75 -31.72 -14.20
C ALA A 14 -13.27 -30.27 -14.08
N LEU A 15 -14.15 -29.28 -14.30
CA LEU A 15 -13.83 -27.87 -14.14
C LEU A 15 -13.52 -27.51 -12.68
N THR A 16 -14.31 -28.03 -11.74
CA THR A 16 -14.08 -27.80 -10.32
C THR A 16 -12.75 -28.39 -9.87
N GLY A 17 -12.44 -29.62 -10.31
CA GLY A 17 -11.17 -30.28 -10.04
C GLY A 17 -9.98 -29.51 -10.62
N LEU A 18 -10.11 -28.98 -11.84
CA LEU A 18 -9.10 -28.13 -12.45
C LEU A 18 -8.84 -26.87 -11.62
N VAL A 19 -9.89 -26.17 -11.17
CA VAL A 19 -9.76 -24.97 -10.34
C VAL A 19 -9.09 -25.28 -8.99
N ILE A 20 -9.46 -26.39 -8.36
CA ILE A 20 -8.84 -26.79 -7.08
C ILE A 20 -7.36 -27.13 -7.30
N ALA A 21 -7.03 -27.87 -8.36
CA ALA A 21 -5.66 -28.24 -8.68
C ALA A 21 -4.78 -27.01 -8.98
N THR A 22 -5.31 -26.04 -9.74
CA THR A 22 -4.57 -24.80 -10.03
C THR A 22 -4.36 -23.96 -8.77
N LEU A 23 -5.38 -23.81 -7.92
CA LEU A 23 -5.24 -23.09 -6.65
C LEU A 23 -4.25 -23.79 -5.70
N ALA A 24 -4.30 -25.12 -5.60
CA ALA A 24 -3.37 -25.88 -4.77
C ALA A 24 -1.91 -25.73 -5.26
N TRP A 25 -1.70 -25.75 -6.57
CA TRP A 25 -0.38 -25.56 -7.18
C TRP A 25 0.12 -24.11 -7.08
N ALA A 26 -0.74 -23.13 -7.31
CA ALA A 26 -0.40 -21.70 -7.28
C ALA A 26 -0.24 -21.15 -5.86
N SER A 27 -0.96 -21.69 -4.88
CA SER A 27 -0.98 -21.27 -3.48
C SER A 27 0.42 -21.06 -2.86
N PRO A 28 1.37 -22.03 -2.93
CA PRO A 28 2.72 -21.84 -2.38
C PRO A 28 3.60 -20.89 -3.23
N ILE A 29 3.31 -20.71 -4.52
CA ILE A 29 4.12 -19.88 -5.43
C ILE A 29 3.72 -18.40 -5.31
N TYR A 30 2.43 -18.14 -5.09
CA TYR A 30 1.84 -16.80 -5.08
C TYR A 30 1.11 -16.52 -3.76
N THR A 31 1.77 -16.84 -2.63
CA THR A 31 1.20 -16.67 -1.28
C THR A 31 0.72 -15.25 -1.02
N GLU A 32 1.52 -14.26 -1.39
CA GLU A 32 1.20 -12.84 -1.17
C GLU A 32 -0.05 -12.41 -1.98
N ALA A 33 -0.14 -12.85 -3.24
CA ALA A 33 -1.24 -12.49 -4.12
C ALA A 33 -2.55 -13.25 -3.83
N LEU A 34 -2.45 -14.45 -3.23
CA LEU A 34 -3.60 -15.32 -2.98
C LEU A 34 -4.10 -15.28 -1.53
N TRP A 35 -3.20 -15.19 -0.55
CA TRP A 35 -3.51 -15.45 0.87
C TRP A 35 -3.00 -14.38 1.84
N ALA A 36 -1.89 -13.71 1.51
CA ALA A 36 -1.20 -12.78 2.41
C ALA A 36 -1.00 -11.43 1.70
N PRO A 37 -2.06 -10.62 1.53
CA PRO A 37 -2.01 -9.40 0.73
C PRO A 37 -1.00 -8.34 1.21
N GLY A 38 -0.47 -8.51 2.42
CA GLY A 38 0.51 -7.63 3.07
C GLY A 38 0.01 -7.10 4.41
N ASP A 39 0.89 -6.38 5.10
CA ASP A 39 0.62 -5.80 6.41
C ASP A 39 -0.39 -4.65 6.32
N LEU A 40 -1.31 -4.55 7.28
CA LEU A 40 -2.20 -3.39 7.39
C LEU A 40 -1.41 -2.11 7.71
N SER A 41 -1.99 -0.98 7.36
CA SER A 41 -1.51 0.34 7.71
C SER A 41 -1.41 0.49 9.23
N ARG A 42 -0.48 1.33 9.68
CA ARG A 42 -0.31 1.68 11.11
C ARG A 42 -1.57 2.20 11.81
N HIS A 43 -2.60 2.57 11.04
CA HIS A 43 -3.87 3.09 11.55
C HIS A 43 -4.93 2.00 11.74
N HIS A 44 -4.72 0.83 11.14
CA HIS A 44 -5.62 -0.33 11.20
C HIS A 44 -4.93 -1.56 11.81
N THR A 45 -3.77 -1.41 12.45
CA THR A 45 -3.02 -2.52 13.07
C THR A 45 -3.84 -3.31 14.08
N ASP A 46 -4.82 -2.67 14.72
CA ASP A 46 -5.66 -3.29 15.74
C ASP A 46 -6.84 -4.10 15.13
N ILE A 47 -6.99 -4.09 13.80
CA ILE A 47 -8.04 -4.85 13.10
C ILE A 47 -7.52 -6.26 12.80
N ALA A 48 -7.99 -7.25 13.57
CA ALA A 48 -7.54 -8.63 13.42
C ALA A 48 -8.27 -9.44 12.32
N GLY A 49 -9.44 -8.98 11.84
CA GLY A 49 -10.32 -9.78 10.99
C GLY A 49 -10.42 -9.28 9.56
N CYS A 50 -10.19 -10.14 8.57
CA CYS A 50 -10.34 -9.81 7.14
C CYS A 50 -11.75 -9.30 6.80
N LEU A 51 -12.77 -9.89 7.45
CA LEU A 51 -14.19 -9.55 7.23
C LEU A 51 -14.61 -8.21 7.85
N SER A 52 -13.72 -7.54 8.59
CA SER A 52 -13.93 -6.17 9.05
C SER A 52 -13.96 -5.19 7.88
N CYS A 53 -13.19 -5.47 6.83
CA CYS A 53 -13.14 -4.66 5.61
C CYS A 53 -13.75 -5.40 4.42
N HIS A 54 -13.63 -6.72 4.36
CA HIS A 54 -14.04 -7.54 3.21
C HIS A 54 -15.44 -8.14 3.36
N GLU A 55 -16.11 -8.27 2.22
CA GLU A 55 -17.24 -9.17 2.02
C GLU A 55 -16.80 -10.40 1.21
N PRO A 56 -17.32 -11.60 1.53
CA PRO A 56 -17.03 -12.81 0.78
C PRO A 56 -17.27 -12.62 -0.72
N PHE A 57 -16.26 -12.92 -1.54
CA PHE A 57 -16.28 -12.80 -3.00
C PHE A 57 -16.50 -11.39 -3.58
N ARG A 58 -16.49 -10.34 -2.74
CA ARG A 58 -16.64 -8.94 -3.17
C ARG A 58 -15.45 -8.07 -2.82
N GLY A 59 -14.53 -8.59 -2.00
CA GLY A 59 -13.39 -7.80 -1.54
C GLY A 59 -13.81 -6.74 -0.53
N ALA A 60 -12.99 -5.71 -0.37
CA ALA A 60 -13.31 -4.60 0.50
C ALA A 60 -14.41 -3.71 -0.09
N THR A 61 -15.44 -3.40 0.71
CA THR A 61 -16.59 -2.60 0.24
C THR A 61 -16.61 -1.22 0.90
N PRO A 62 -17.07 -0.17 0.21
CA PRO A 62 -17.17 1.16 0.81
C PRO A 62 -18.07 1.16 2.06
N GLN A 63 -19.10 0.32 2.12
CA GLN A 63 -19.98 0.17 3.28
C GLN A 63 -19.22 -0.26 4.54
N LYS A 64 -18.24 -1.17 4.41
CA LYS A 64 -17.39 -1.61 5.52
C LYS A 64 -16.49 -0.49 6.03
N CYS A 65 -15.94 0.33 5.13
CA CYS A 65 -15.15 1.52 5.51
C CYS A 65 -16.02 2.56 6.25
N LEU A 66 -17.22 2.83 5.73
CA LEU A 66 -18.16 3.81 6.28
C LEU A 66 -18.74 3.42 7.65
N ALA A 67 -18.62 2.14 8.05
CA ALA A 67 -19.01 1.70 9.39
C ALA A 67 -18.17 2.35 10.50
N CYS A 68 -16.91 2.72 10.21
CA CYS A 68 -16.04 3.45 11.14
C CYS A 68 -15.75 4.88 10.67
N HIS A 69 -15.71 5.12 9.36
CA HIS A 69 -15.44 6.43 8.77
C HIS A 69 -16.74 7.12 8.36
N THR A 70 -17.43 7.71 9.33
CA THR A 70 -18.70 8.39 9.06
C THR A 70 -18.50 9.71 8.32
N LEU A 71 -19.57 10.19 7.67
CA LEU A 71 -19.55 11.51 7.02
C LEU A 71 -19.19 12.62 8.01
N GLU A 72 -19.70 12.56 9.23
CA GLU A 72 -19.38 13.50 10.31
C GLU A 72 -17.88 13.50 10.66
N THR A 73 -17.26 12.32 10.64
CA THR A 73 -15.81 12.18 10.88
C THR A 73 -15.01 12.88 9.80
N PHE A 74 -15.41 12.75 8.54
CA PHE A 74 -14.79 13.51 7.44
C PHE A 74 -15.03 15.01 7.60
N GLN A 75 -16.27 15.41 7.89
CA GLN A 75 -16.63 16.82 8.03
C GLN A 75 -15.84 17.54 9.11
N SER A 76 -15.60 16.89 10.24
CA SER A 76 -14.89 17.47 11.40
C SER A 76 -13.35 17.42 11.29
N ARG A 77 -12.79 16.57 10.42
CA ARG A 77 -11.33 16.32 10.40
C ARG A 77 -10.63 16.65 9.08
N SER A 78 -11.37 17.11 8.07
CA SER A 78 -10.79 17.46 6.77
C SER A 78 -10.96 18.93 6.43
N GLU A 79 -10.02 19.45 5.62
CA GLU A 79 -10.16 20.73 4.94
C GLU A 79 -11.43 20.78 4.08
N PRO A 80 -11.97 21.97 3.77
CA PRO A 80 -13.20 22.12 2.99
C PRO A 80 -13.23 21.37 1.66
N ASP A 81 -12.15 21.46 0.88
CA ASP A 81 -12.09 20.82 -0.44
C ASP A 81 -12.07 19.29 -0.32
N VAL A 82 -11.33 18.77 0.67
CA VAL A 82 -11.27 17.33 0.96
C VAL A 82 -12.62 16.82 1.45
N ARG A 83 -13.35 17.64 2.22
CA ARG A 83 -14.70 17.31 2.71
C ARG A 83 -15.67 17.15 1.54
N GLN A 84 -15.65 18.08 0.60
CA GLN A 84 -16.50 18.02 -0.59
C GLN A 84 -16.20 16.77 -1.43
N LEU A 85 -14.91 16.48 -1.65
CA LEU A 85 -14.49 15.28 -2.39
C LEU A 85 -15.02 13.99 -1.75
N HIS A 86 -14.93 13.85 -0.43
CA HIS A 86 -15.48 12.68 0.27
C HIS A 86 -17.01 12.63 0.21
N GLN A 87 -17.71 13.78 0.24
CA GLN A 87 -19.16 13.82 0.06
C GLN A 87 -19.57 13.27 -1.31
N GLU A 88 -18.93 13.71 -2.39
CA GLU A 88 -19.21 13.26 -3.75
C GLU A 88 -18.87 11.76 -3.94
N ALA A 89 -17.73 11.32 -3.42
CA ALA A 89 -17.33 9.90 -3.45
C ALA A 89 -18.33 9.01 -2.69
N ASN A 90 -18.81 9.46 -1.53
CA ASN A 90 -19.79 8.72 -0.74
C ASN A 90 -21.16 8.66 -1.44
N GLN A 91 -21.63 9.77 -2.02
CA GLN A 91 -22.91 9.84 -2.75
C GLN A 91 -22.91 8.96 -4.01
N SER A 92 -21.78 8.90 -4.71
CA SER A 92 -21.61 8.05 -5.90
C SER A 92 -21.35 6.57 -5.56
N GLY A 93 -21.15 6.23 -4.28
CA GLY A 93 -20.81 4.87 -3.85
C GLY A 93 -19.43 4.41 -4.33
N GLN A 94 -18.51 5.35 -4.61
CA GLN A 94 -17.18 5.03 -5.09
C GLN A 94 -16.40 4.20 -4.06
N ALA A 95 -15.68 3.18 -4.52
CA ALA A 95 -14.83 2.39 -3.63
C ALA A 95 -13.69 3.25 -3.07
N CYS A 96 -13.50 3.23 -1.75
CA CYS A 96 -12.48 4.01 -1.06
C CYS A 96 -11.06 3.67 -1.55
N LEU A 97 -10.84 2.42 -1.95
CA LEU A 97 -9.56 1.91 -2.44
C LEU A 97 -9.17 2.43 -3.84
N VAL A 98 -10.02 3.21 -4.51
CA VAL A 98 -9.64 3.91 -5.75
C VAL A 98 -8.59 4.99 -5.47
N CYS A 99 -8.69 5.64 -4.31
CA CYS A 99 -7.73 6.66 -3.88
C CYS A 99 -6.85 6.19 -2.72
N HIS A 100 -7.35 5.25 -1.91
CA HIS A 100 -6.63 4.73 -0.76
C HIS A 100 -6.00 3.38 -1.04
N THR A 101 -4.88 3.09 -0.39
CA THR A 101 -4.29 1.76 -0.42
C THR A 101 -4.17 1.20 0.99
N GLU A 102 -4.43 -0.10 1.11
CA GLU A 102 -4.24 -0.89 2.32
C GLU A 102 -3.38 -2.12 1.97
N HIS A 103 -2.96 -2.89 2.97
CA HIS A 103 -2.06 -4.05 2.82
C HIS A 103 -0.68 -3.70 2.27
N ARG A 104 -0.19 -2.49 2.57
CA ARG A 104 1.16 -2.04 2.18
C ARG A 104 1.98 -1.54 3.37
N GLY A 105 1.59 -1.90 4.59
CA GLY A 105 2.27 -1.48 5.82
C GLY A 105 2.45 0.03 5.87
N VAL A 106 3.70 0.47 6.01
CA VAL A 106 4.08 1.89 6.09
C VAL A 106 3.97 2.64 4.75
N LEU A 107 3.79 1.92 3.63
CA LEU A 107 3.67 2.45 2.28
C LEU A 107 2.21 2.72 1.87
N THR A 108 1.26 2.49 2.76
CA THR A 108 -0.16 2.75 2.50
C THR A 108 -0.45 4.24 2.31
N ALA A 109 -1.32 4.53 1.35
CA ALA A 109 -1.71 5.88 0.97
C ALA A 109 -3.13 6.19 1.43
N ILE A 110 -3.33 6.36 2.74
CA ILE A 110 -4.64 6.70 3.30
C ILE A 110 -4.93 8.22 3.31
N THR A 111 -4.00 9.04 2.86
CA THR A 111 -4.16 10.50 2.80
C THR A 111 -3.62 11.01 1.47
N ILE A 112 -4.43 11.78 0.76
CA ILE A 112 -4.07 12.37 -0.54
C ILE A 112 -3.02 13.46 -0.31
N GLY A 113 -2.01 13.55 -1.19
CA GLY A 113 -0.95 14.55 -1.08
C GLY A 113 0.16 14.22 -0.08
N ARG A 114 0.25 12.99 0.43
CA ARG A 114 1.39 12.56 1.27
C ARG A 114 2.69 12.57 0.48
N VAL A 115 3.80 12.80 1.20
CA VAL A 115 5.17 12.62 0.70
C VAL A 115 5.26 11.25 0.03
N LYS A 116 5.71 11.19 -1.23
CA LYS A 116 6.08 9.91 -1.85
C LYS A 116 7.23 9.34 -1.04
N ASN A 117 7.04 8.20 -0.41
CA ASN A 117 8.11 7.55 0.35
C ASN A 117 9.07 6.85 -0.63
N PRO A 118 10.30 7.36 -0.86
CA PRO A 118 11.27 6.68 -1.71
C PRO A 118 11.80 5.41 -1.02
N HIS A 119 11.68 5.32 0.29
CA HIS A 119 12.09 4.17 1.07
C HIS A 119 11.08 3.02 0.91
N GLY A 120 11.59 1.79 0.89
CA GLY A 120 10.75 0.60 0.99
C GLY A 120 10.40 0.23 2.42
N GLU A 121 9.51 -0.75 2.56
CA GLU A 121 9.18 -1.39 3.85
C GLU A 121 10.44 -1.87 4.60
N LEU A 122 11.47 -2.28 3.85
CA LEU A 122 12.74 -2.74 4.39
C LEU A 122 13.38 -1.75 5.38
N ILE A 123 13.28 -0.43 5.12
CA ILE A 123 13.87 0.56 6.02
C ILE A 123 13.15 0.61 7.36
N PHE A 124 11.83 0.52 7.36
CA PHE A 124 11.04 0.53 8.59
C PHE A 124 11.32 -0.73 9.41
N ARG A 125 11.44 -1.89 8.75
CA ARG A 125 11.84 -3.14 9.43
C ARG A 125 13.28 -3.11 9.97
N ALA A 126 14.23 -2.58 9.19
CA ALA A 126 15.64 -2.54 9.58
C ALA A 126 15.91 -1.53 10.71
N THR A 127 15.16 -0.44 10.76
CA THR A 127 15.33 0.64 11.75
C THR A 127 14.38 0.50 12.94
N GLY A 128 13.29 -0.25 12.81
CA GLY A 128 12.19 -0.27 13.78
C GLY A 128 11.35 1.00 13.79
N ALA A 129 11.53 1.92 12.82
CA ALA A 129 10.70 3.11 12.69
C ALA A 129 9.26 2.73 12.36
N THR A 130 8.30 3.49 12.89
CA THR A 130 6.86 3.28 12.68
C THR A 130 6.21 4.44 11.93
N SER A 131 6.94 5.53 11.72
CA SER A 131 6.48 6.73 11.02
C SER A 131 7.63 7.42 10.30
N CYS A 132 7.32 8.12 9.20
CA CYS A 132 8.26 9.01 8.53
C CYS A 132 8.80 10.08 9.49
N SER A 133 8.00 10.48 10.48
CA SER A 133 8.36 11.48 11.50
C SER A 133 9.46 11.04 12.46
N ASP A 134 9.78 9.74 12.52
CA ASP A 134 10.86 9.23 13.37
C ASP A 134 12.24 9.66 12.82
N CYS A 135 12.31 9.94 11.52
CA CYS A 135 13.52 10.37 10.82
C CYS A 135 13.40 11.74 10.12
N HIS A 136 12.20 12.20 9.79
CA HIS A 136 11.98 13.43 9.04
C HIS A 136 11.10 14.44 9.79
N VAL A 137 11.38 15.72 9.60
CA VAL A 137 10.42 16.81 9.80
C VAL A 137 9.58 16.92 8.53
N ILE A 138 8.28 16.63 8.65
CA ILE A 138 7.31 16.81 7.57
C ILE A 138 6.62 18.16 7.77
N LYS A 139 6.89 19.12 6.88
CA LYS A 139 6.21 20.43 6.94
C LYS A 139 4.93 20.37 6.12
N GLY A 140 3.78 20.52 6.80
CA GLY A 140 2.44 20.57 6.19
C GLY A 140 2.19 21.83 5.37
N GLY A 141 1.55 21.70 4.20
CA GLY A 141 1.09 22.81 3.35
C GLY A 141 0.35 22.32 2.10
N THR A 142 -0.33 23.19 1.36
CA THR A 142 -0.98 22.81 0.08
C THR A 142 0.07 22.57 -1.00
N GLY A 143 0.45 21.31 -1.25
CA GLY A 143 1.45 20.94 -2.26
C GLY A 143 2.20 19.63 -1.98
N GLN A 144 3.22 19.34 -2.80
CA GLN A 144 4.12 18.20 -2.58
C GLN A 144 4.85 18.39 -1.25
N GLN A 145 4.58 17.49 -0.32
CA GLN A 145 5.23 17.49 1.00
C GLN A 145 6.66 17.02 0.81
N ASP A 146 7.64 17.85 1.19
CA ASP A 146 9.04 17.45 1.29
C ASP A 146 9.42 17.21 2.75
N GLY A 147 10.12 16.10 2.99
CA GLY A 147 10.57 15.71 4.33
C GLY A 147 12.04 16.07 4.53
N THR A 148 12.35 17.03 5.40
CA THR A 148 13.73 17.31 5.80
C THR A 148 14.18 16.30 6.86
N LEU A 149 15.40 15.77 6.78
CA LEU A 149 15.91 14.86 7.81
C LEU A 149 16.03 15.58 9.18
N LEU A 150 15.72 14.85 10.25
CA LEU A 150 15.97 15.30 11.61
C LEU A 150 17.47 15.36 11.87
N HIS A 151 17.92 16.44 12.51
CA HIS A 151 19.29 16.57 12.98
C HIS A 151 19.39 16.00 14.41
N ASN A 152 19.54 14.68 14.51
CA ASN A 152 19.77 14.01 15.79
C ASN A 152 20.75 12.85 15.63
N SER A 153 21.34 12.41 16.76
CA SER A 153 22.37 11.38 16.79
C SER A 153 21.88 9.98 16.34
N TYR A 154 20.58 9.74 16.37
CA TYR A 154 19.97 8.51 15.87
C TYR A 154 19.99 8.46 14.34
N VAL A 155 19.46 9.50 13.69
CA VAL A 155 19.44 9.64 12.23
C VAL A 155 20.87 9.73 11.67
N GLU A 156 21.75 10.51 12.32
CA GLU A 156 23.15 10.64 11.91
C GLU A 156 23.89 9.30 11.93
N ARG A 157 23.69 8.50 12.99
CA ARG A 157 24.28 7.15 13.08
C ARG A 157 23.77 6.21 11.99
N LEU A 158 22.48 6.28 11.64
CA LEU A 158 21.90 5.49 10.57
C LEU A 158 22.47 5.87 9.20
N ILE A 159 22.65 7.17 8.94
CA ILE A 159 23.27 7.67 7.72
C ILE A 159 24.72 7.17 7.60
N LEU A 160 25.49 7.28 8.69
CA LEU A 160 26.88 6.81 8.74
C LEU A 160 26.98 5.30 8.50
N LYS A 161 26.14 4.49 9.16
CA LYS A 161 26.08 3.03 8.93
C LYS A 161 25.66 2.66 7.52
N GLY A 162 24.91 3.52 6.84
CA GLY A 162 24.44 3.28 5.48
C GLY A 162 25.48 3.56 4.40
N GLU A 163 26.69 4.04 4.74
CA GLU A 163 27.84 4.21 3.83
C GLU A 163 27.52 4.85 2.46
N GLY A 164 26.55 5.77 2.40
CA GLY A 164 26.14 6.45 1.17
C GLY A 164 24.94 5.85 0.43
N ALA A 165 24.35 4.75 0.89
CA ALA A 165 23.09 4.20 0.36
C ALA A 165 21.89 5.16 0.53
N HIS A 166 21.98 6.10 1.47
CA HIS A 166 20.96 7.14 1.74
C HIS A 166 21.18 8.45 0.97
N ARG A 167 22.07 8.47 -0.04
CA ARG A 167 22.17 9.61 -0.97
C ARG A 167 20.93 9.65 -1.88
N PRO A 168 20.45 10.84 -2.30
CA PRO A 168 19.42 10.95 -3.33
C PRO A 168 19.76 10.05 -4.53
N GLY A 169 18.77 9.29 -5.06
CA GLY A 169 18.96 8.38 -6.19
C GLY A 169 19.61 7.02 -5.90
N HIS A 170 20.42 6.87 -4.85
CA HIS A 170 21.13 5.62 -4.57
C HIS A 170 20.27 4.54 -3.90
N PHE A 171 19.21 4.94 -3.19
CA PHE A 171 18.30 4.00 -2.53
C PHE A 171 17.54 3.11 -3.52
N ALA A 172 17.27 3.63 -4.72
CA ALA A 172 16.64 2.87 -5.80
C ALA A 172 17.47 1.67 -6.26
N LYS A 173 18.81 1.73 -6.14
CA LYS A 173 19.73 0.63 -6.49
C LYS A 173 19.51 -0.59 -5.59
N CYS A 174 19.24 -0.39 -4.30
CA CYS A 174 18.89 -1.48 -3.36
C CYS A 174 17.55 -2.12 -3.73
N LEU A 175 16.60 -1.31 -4.17
CA LEU A 175 15.26 -1.76 -4.56
C LEU A 175 15.25 -2.55 -5.88
N LYS A 176 16.24 -2.39 -6.76
CA LYS A 176 16.40 -3.21 -7.98
C LYS A 176 16.46 -4.71 -7.68
N CYS A 177 17.05 -5.11 -6.56
CA CYS A 177 17.16 -6.52 -6.15
C CYS A 177 16.17 -6.91 -5.04
N HIS A 178 15.74 -5.97 -4.19
CA HIS A 178 14.93 -6.27 -2.99
C HIS A 178 13.44 -5.92 -3.10
N ARG A 179 12.98 -5.27 -4.18
CA ARG A 179 11.57 -5.18 -4.55
C ARG A 179 11.41 -5.91 -5.87
N GLY A 180 10.48 -6.85 -6.00
CA GLY A 180 10.15 -7.51 -7.27
C GLY A 180 10.00 -6.48 -8.39
N GLY A 181 11.06 -6.35 -9.20
CA GLY A 181 11.47 -5.08 -9.81
C GLY A 181 10.49 -4.47 -10.79
N GLN A 182 10.42 -3.13 -10.77
CA GLN A 182 10.21 -2.23 -11.91
C GLN A 182 9.98 -0.81 -11.37
N LEU A 183 11.06 -0.17 -10.97
CA LEU A 183 11.14 1.30 -11.00
C LEU A 183 12.16 1.58 -12.09
N GLU A 184 11.66 1.92 -13.29
CA GLU A 184 12.47 2.56 -14.32
C GLU A 184 12.91 3.90 -13.74
N VAL A 185 14.21 4.03 -13.52
CA VAL A 185 14.84 5.27 -13.13
C VAL A 185 15.73 5.63 -14.29
N ASP A 186 15.39 6.72 -14.98
CA ASP A 186 16.23 7.28 -16.01
C ASP A 186 17.48 7.84 -15.33
N ASP A 187 18.62 7.25 -15.65
CA ASP A 187 19.93 7.70 -15.17
C ASP A 187 20.31 8.96 -15.99
N GLU A 188 19.80 10.12 -15.60
CA GLU A 188 20.29 11.42 -16.09
C GLU A 188 21.50 11.89 -15.25
N ASP A 189 22.58 11.12 -15.26
CA ASP A 189 23.89 11.63 -14.88
C ASP A 189 24.79 11.47 -16.13
N LYS A 190 24.76 12.49 -17.00
CA LYS A 190 25.85 12.71 -17.95
C LYS A 190 26.87 13.57 -17.24
N ASP A 191 28.05 13.00 -17.13
CA ASP A 191 29.24 13.57 -16.53
C ASP A 191 29.57 14.94 -17.16
N ASP A 192 29.44 16.00 -16.36
CA ASP A 192 30.20 17.23 -16.61
C ASP A 192 31.61 16.99 -16.05
N GLU A 193 32.48 16.43 -16.91
CA GLU A 193 33.92 16.48 -16.71
C GLU A 193 34.38 17.92 -16.98
N ASP A 194 34.80 18.60 -15.90
CA ASP A 194 35.48 19.89 -15.92
C ASP A 194 36.81 19.80 -16.69
N ASP A 195 37.00 20.70 -17.68
CA ASP A 195 38.29 21.12 -18.26
C ASP A 195 38.63 22.54 -17.80
#